data_AF-T1AWG3-F1
#
_entry.id   AF-T1AWG3-F1
#
_cell.length_a   1.000
_cell.length_b   1.000
_cell.length_c   1.000
_cell.angle_alpha   90.00
_cell.angle_beta   90.00
_cell.angle_gamma   90.00
#
_symmetry.space_group_name_H-M   'P 1'
#
loop_
_entity.id
_entity.type
_entity.pdbx_description
1 polymer ?
#
loop_
_entity_poly.entity_id
_entity_poly.type
_entity_poly.pdbx_seq_one_letter_code
_entity_poly.pdbx_strand_id
1 'polypeptide(L)'
;MRGEFIGVWSETWREIWLPLTDHEDVPEDIFCDLYRELAKAMKALPSAGNLADIIEDPIQSRMTFEAITANDLAGERALVDFFESAHDALEELRGDELTNRYFNLLTAFIDKFSLRYDLRRPCTLCPTLPGVFASLVRDLRVLAGQDAHLDALMKEFENAVRDLRHDCSDGRIKTCIQKQVNLLEAIGRTAPGVTGTTLGAICNQVGTWPHEKLKDAMKDLYGFACDYPGIRHGGTPANALRAVDMRDMVAMSILLAGFTPYLSGNALDADVVYRGG
;
A
#
# COMPACT_ATOMS: atom_id res chain seq x y z
N MET A 1 2.95 4.44 9.57
CA MET A 1 1.84 5.07 8.83
C MET A 1 0.79 4.01 8.61
N ARG A 2 -0.46 4.30 8.97
CA ARG A 2 -1.56 3.36 8.76
C ARG A 2 -2.07 3.37 7.31
N GLY A 3 -1.77 4.42 6.53
CA GLY A 3 -1.72 4.47 5.05
C GLY A 3 -3.04 4.22 4.30
N GLU A 4 -4.01 3.63 4.96
CA GLU A 4 -5.26 3.07 4.44
C GLU A 4 -6.39 3.38 5.43
N PHE A 5 -7.60 3.53 4.91
CA PHE A 5 -8.79 3.86 5.70
C PHE A 5 -9.07 2.82 6.79
N ILE A 6 -8.93 1.53 6.48
CA ILE A 6 -9.20 0.45 7.43
C ILE A 6 -8.35 0.56 8.71
N GLY A 7 -7.11 1.03 8.57
CA GLY A 7 -6.21 1.24 9.71
C GLY A 7 -6.63 2.41 10.61
N VAL A 8 -7.41 3.37 10.10
CA VAL A 8 -7.85 4.56 10.82
C VAL A 8 -9.38 4.67 10.89
N TRP A 9 -10.11 3.57 10.68
CA TRP A 9 -11.58 3.57 10.66
C TRP A 9 -12.20 4.21 11.90
N SER A 10 -11.67 3.92 13.09
CA SER A 10 -12.16 4.49 14.36
C SER A 10 -12.09 6.02 14.41
N GLU A 11 -11.18 6.64 13.65
CA GLU A 11 -11.04 8.09 13.59
C GLU A 11 -12.08 8.73 12.66
N THR A 12 -12.68 7.97 11.74
CA THR A 12 -13.65 8.50 10.76
C THR A 12 -14.88 9.08 11.47
N TRP A 13 -15.29 8.51 12.60
CA TRP A 13 -16.38 9.03 13.41
C TRP A 13 -16.15 10.47 13.85
N ARG A 14 -15.03 10.72 14.55
CA ARG A 14 -14.72 12.06 15.07
C ARG A 14 -14.37 13.06 13.98
N GLU A 15 -13.77 12.61 12.88
CA GLU A 15 -13.14 13.48 11.89
C GLU A 15 -14.00 13.72 10.64
N ILE A 16 -14.94 12.82 10.34
CA ILE A 16 -15.82 12.90 9.16
C ILE A 16 -17.28 12.92 9.62
N TRP A 17 -17.76 11.85 10.25
CA TRP A 17 -19.20 11.64 10.42
C TRP A 17 -19.83 12.60 11.42
N LEU A 18 -19.24 12.77 12.60
CA LEU A 18 -19.74 13.70 13.61
C LEU A 18 -19.71 15.17 13.09
N PRO A 19 -18.59 15.68 12.52
CA PRO A 19 -18.59 17.01 11.91
C PRO A 19 -19.53 17.17 10.72
N LEU A 20 -19.81 16.10 9.98
CA LEU A 20 -20.78 16.13 8.89
C LEU A 20 -22.19 16.38 9.43
N THR A 21 -22.57 15.69 10.51
CA THR A 21 -23.94 15.69 11.05
C THR A 21 -24.23 16.79 12.07
N ASP A 22 -23.21 17.37 12.70
CA ASP A 22 -23.37 18.47 13.67
C ASP A 22 -23.76 19.82 13.02
N HIS A 23 -24.06 19.84 11.71
CA HIS A 23 -24.50 21.04 11.02
C HIS A 23 -26.02 21.23 11.11
N GLU A 24 -26.44 22.48 11.24
CA GLU A 24 -27.83 22.86 11.07
C GLU A 24 -28.29 22.43 9.67
N ASP A 25 -29.46 21.81 9.58
CA ASP A 25 -30.02 21.27 8.33
C ASP A 25 -29.46 19.92 7.84
N VAL A 26 -28.85 19.07 8.66
CA VAL A 26 -28.64 17.66 8.26
C VAL A 26 -29.88 16.82 8.58
N PRO A 27 -30.43 16.04 7.63
CA PRO A 27 -31.58 15.17 7.89
C PRO A 27 -31.30 14.15 9.02
N GLU A 28 -32.29 13.91 9.89
CA GLU A 28 -32.15 12.96 11.00
C GLU A 28 -31.90 11.53 10.51
N ASP A 29 -32.40 11.19 9.32
CA ASP A 29 -32.32 9.88 8.66
C ASP A 29 -31.07 9.69 7.79
N ILE A 30 -30.10 10.63 7.79
CA ILE A 30 -28.85 10.51 7.01
C ILE A 30 -28.12 9.18 7.25
N PHE A 31 -28.13 8.67 8.49
CA PHE A 31 -27.47 7.42 8.82
C PHE A 31 -28.20 6.19 8.28
N CYS A 32 -29.47 6.28 7.90
CA CYS A 32 -30.20 5.20 7.25
C CYS A 32 -29.59 4.91 5.86
N ASP A 33 -29.33 5.95 5.07
CA ASP A 33 -28.70 5.80 3.75
C ASP A 33 -27.20 5.51 3.87
N LEU A 34 -26.48 6.18 4.77
CA LEU A 34 -25.05 5.89 5.00
C LEU A 34 -24.84 4.45 5.49
N TYR A 35 -25.69 3.92 6.37
CA TYR A 35 -25.59 2.54 6.82
C TYR A 35 -25.93 1.55 5.70
N ARG A 36 -26.90 1.87 4.84
CA ARG A 36 -27.21 1.05 3.66
C ARG A 36 -25.99 0.87 2.75
N GLU A 37 -25.22 1.94 2.55
CA GLU A 37 -23.97 1.88 1.78
C GLU A 37 -22.85 1.17 2.55
N LEU A 38 -22.68 1.46 3.85
CA LEU A 38 -21.66 0.82 4.69
C LEU A 38 -21.85 -0.70 4.79
N ALA A 39 -23.10 -1.18 4.83
CA ALA A 39 -23.41 -2.61 4.89
C ALA A 39 -22.81 -3.40 3.72
N LYS A 40 -22.69 -2.79 2.54
CA LYS A 40 -22.05 -3.40 1.36
C LYS A 40 -20.55 -3.61 1.54
N ALA A 41 -19.92 -2.82 2.42
CA ALA A 41 -18.50 -2.91 2.74
C ALA A 41 -18.19 -3.84 3.93
N MET A 42 -19.20 -4.46 4.56
CA MET A 42 -19.00 -5.37 5.68
C MET A 42 -18.58 -6.78 5.23
N LYS A 43 -17.79 -7.49 6.06
CA LYS A 43 -17.41 -8.91 5.82
C LYS A 43 -18.62 -9.82 5.75
N ALA A 44 -19.57 -9.60 6.64
CA ALA A 44 -20.81 -10.35 6.73
C ALA A 44 -21.97 -9.38 6.45
N LEU A 45 -22.61 -9.58 5.31
CA LEU A 45 -23.77 -8.79 4.94
C LEU A 45 -24.91 -9.07 5.94
N PRO A 46 -25.56 -8.03 6.50
CA PRO A 46 -26.75 -8.21 7.32
C PRO A 46 -27.83 -8.97 6.52
N SER A 47 -28.66 -9.76 7.22
CA SER A 47 -29.84 -10.36 6.58
C SER A 47 -30.77 -9.25 6.06
N ALA A 48 -31.54 -9.53 5.01
CA ALA A 48 -32.45 -8.53 4.45
C ALA A 48 -33.43 -7.95 5.50
N GLY A 49 -33.91 -8.78 6.42
CA GLY A 49 -34.77 -8.34 7.54
C GLY A 49 -34.02 -7.43 8.51
N ASN A 50 -32.82 -7.84 8.97
CA ASN A 50 -32.03 -7.02 9.90
C ASN A 50 -31.60 -5.69 9.26
N LEU A 51 -31.26 -5.69 7.96
CA LEU A 51 -30.91 -4.47 7.26
C LEU A 51 -32.11 -3.52 7.21
N ALA A 52 -33.31 -4.01 6.88
CA ALA A 52 -34.53 -3.23 6.85
C ALA A 52 -34.84 -2.63 8.23
N ASP A 53 -34.78 -3.45 9.29
CA ASP A 53 -35.03 -2.99 10.66
C ASP A 53 -34.08 -1.85 11.07
N ILE A 54 -32.81 -1.91 10.66
CA ILE A 54 -31.83 -0.87 10.97
C ILE A 54 -32.10 0.42 10.19
N ILE A 55 -32.31 0.33 8.87
CA ILE A 55 -32.44 1.53 8.00
C ILE A 55 -33.81 2.21 8.12
N GLU A 56 -34.79 1.60 8.79
CA GLU A 56 -36.08 2.21 9.10
C GLU A 56 -36.08 3.05 10.40
N ASP A 57 -35.04 2.89 11.24
CA ASP A 57 -34.88 3.64 12.50
C ASP A 57 -33.59 4.50 12.47
N PRO A 58 -33.71 5.84 12.38
CA PRO A 58 -32.56 6.76 12.37
C PRO A 58 -31.61 6.63 13.57
N ILE A 59 -32.16 6.36 14.77
CA ILE A 59 -31.36 6.21 15.99
C ILE A 59 -30.59 4.90 15.92
N GLN A 60 -31.25 3.81 15.55
CA GLN A 60 -30.63 2.50 15.42
C GLN A 60 -29.56 2.49 14.32
N SER A 61 -29.83 3.11 13.17
CA SER A 61 -28.87 3.30 12.08
C SER A 61 -27.60 4.00 12.56
N ARG A 62 -27.74 5.14 13.25
CA ARG A 62 -26.60 5.90 13.78
C ARG A 62 -25.79 5.08 14.78
N MET A 63 -26.45 4.48 15.78
CA MET A 63 -25.79 3.69 16.81
C MET A 63 -25.05 2.48 16.22
N THR A 64 -25.66 1.81 15.25
CA THR A 64 -25.05 0.66 14.58
C THR A 64 -23.87 1.08 13.73
N PHE A 65 -24.00 2.17 12.99
CA PHE A 65 -22.91 2.75 12.19
C PHE A 65 -21.70 3.10 13.06
N GLU A 66 -21.91 3.79 14.18
CA GLU A 66 -20.84 4.17 15.13
C GLU A 66 -20.15 2.95 15.76
N ALA A 67 -20.90 1.86 15.98
CA ALA A 67 -20.38 0.65 16.60
C ALA A 67 -19.51 -0.22 15.68
N ILE A 68 -19.53 0.01 14.36
CA ILE A 68 -18.72 -0.75 13.40
C ILE A 68 -17.23 -0.55 13.67
N THR A 69 -16.48 -1.65 13.73
CA THR A 69 -15.02 -1.64 13.90
C THR A 69 -14.31 -2.06 12.61
N ALA A 70 -13.01 -1.82 12.55
CA ALA A 70 -12.17 -2.29 11.43
C ALA A 70 -12.26 -3.81 11.19
N ASN A 71 -12.59 -4.60 12.21
CA ASN A 71 -12.70 -6.05 12.09
C ASN A 71 -13.97 -6.50 11.39
N ASP A 72 -15.00 -5.65 11.32
CA ASP A 72 -16.29 -5.95 10.69
C ASP A 72 -16.28 -5.69 9.18
N LEU A 73 -15.26 -5.00 8.67
CA LEU A 73 -15.17 -4.49 7.30
C LEU A 73 -14.41 -5.44 6.37
N ALA A 74 -14.90 -5.62 5.14
CA ALA A 74 -14.40 -6.60 4.18
C ALA A 74 -12.94 -6.36 3.77
N GLY A 75 -12.51 -5.10 3.74
CA GLY A 75 -11.16 -4.70 3.37
C GLY A 75 -11.11 -3.22 2.98
N GLU A 76 -9.91 -2.76 2.64
CA GLU A 76 -9.64 -1.39 2.22
C GLU A 76 -10.39 -1.03 0.93
N ARG A 77 -10.41 -1.93 -0.04
CA ARG A 77 -11.12 -1.71 -1.31
C ARG A 77 -12.62 -1.47 -1.10
N ALA A 78 -13.24 -2.29 -0.26
CA ALA A 78 -14.67 -2.15 0.04
C ALA A 78 -14.97 -0.84 0.79
N LEU A 79 -14.04 -0.38 1.64
CA LEU A 79 -14.14 0.92 2.27
C LEU A 79 -14.03 2.07 1.28
N VAL A 80 -13.10 2.01 0.32
CA VAL A 80 -12.99 3.01 -0.75
C VAL A 80 -14.30 3.11 -1.51
N ASP A 81 -14.85 1.97 -1.95
CA ASP A 81 -16.14 1.93 -2.64
C ASP A 81 -17.27 2.53 -1.77
N PHE A 82 -17.25 2.31 -0.46
CA PHE A 82 -18.19 2.94 0.48
C PHE A 82 -18.02 4.46 0.58
N PHE A 83 -16.80 4.99 0.72
CA PHE A 83 -16.59 6.45 0.78
C PHE A 83 -17.04 7.14 -0.51
N GLU A 84 -16.84 6.51 -1.67
CA GLU A 84 -17.35 7.03 -2.94
C GLU A 84 -18.89 6.95 -2.98
N SER A 85 -19.48 5.80 -2.62
CA SER A 85 -20.95 5.61 -2.64
C SER A 85 -21.68 6.47 -1.59
N ALA A 86 -21.03 6.78 -0.47
CA ALA A 86 -21.56 7.68 0.54
C ALA A 86 -21.76 9.09 -0.02
N HIS A 87 -20.88 9.57 -0.92
CA HIS A 87 -21.09 10.84 -1.59
C HIS A 87 -22.38 10.84 -2.41
N ASP A 88 -22.63 9.79 -3.20
CA ASP A 88 -23.83 9.66 -4.03
C ASP A 88 -25.10 9.66 -3.17
N ALA A 89 -25.09 8.91 -2.06
CA ALA A 89 -26.20 8.91 -1.09
C ALA A 89 -26.46 10.31 -0.49
N LEU A 90 -25.40 11.06 -0.19
CA LEU A 90 -25.52 12.43 0.34
C LEU A 90 -26.04 13.42 -0.73
N GLU A 91 -25.68 13.19 -2.00
CA GLU A 91 -26.17 13.98 -3.14
C GLU A 91 -27.70 13.82 -3.29
N GLU A 92 -28.19 12.59 -3.21
CA GLU A 92 -29.63 12.29 -3.29
C GLU A 92 -30.42 12.93 -2.12
N LEU A 93 -29.82 12.98 -0.94
CA LEU A 93 -30.47 13.54 0.25
C LEU A 93 -30.58 15.07 0.22
N ARG A 94 -29.48 15.78 -0.06
CA ARG A 94 -29.40 17.24 0.14
C ARG A 94 -28.60 17.99 -0.92
N GLY A 95 -28.14 17.32 -1.96
CA GLY A 95 -27.42 17.94 -3.07
C GLY A 95 -26.08 18.56 -2.67
N ASP A 96 -25.66 19.54 -3.46
CA ASP A 96 -24.28 20.04 -3.51
C ASP A 96 -23.68 20.53 -2.18
N GLU A 97 -24.47 21.10 -1.27
CA GLU A 97 -23.92 21.68 -0.03
C GLU A 97 -23.36 20.59 0.89
N LEU A 98 -24.14 19.52 1.09
CA LEU A 98 -23.76 18.40 1.95
C LEU A 98 -22.61 17.59 1.35
N THR A 99 -22.64 17.36 0.04
CA THR A 99 -21.59 16.62 -0.68
C THR A 99 -20.28 17.41 -0.71
N ASN A 100 -20.31 18.73 -0.89
CA ASN A 100 -19.11 19.57 -0.79
C ASN A 100 -18.51 19.56 0.62
N ARG A 101 -19.34 19.57 1.67
CA ARG A 101 -18.86 19.44 3.05
C ARG A 101 -18.18 18.09 3.28
N TYR A 102 -18.84 17.01 2.86
CA TYR A 102 -18.30 15.66 2.94
C TYR A 102 -16.96 15.53 2.20
N PHE A 103 -16.87 16.04 0.97
CA PHE A 103 -15.64 16.07 0.19
C PHE A 103 -14.49 16.76 0.93
N ASN A 104 -14.76 17.92 1.55
CA ASN A 104 -13.75 18.67 2.29
C ASN A 104 -13.29 17.92 3.55
N LEU A 105 -14.22 17.28 4.28
CA LEU A 105 -13.90 16.47 5.46
C LEU A 105 -13.06 15.24 5.07
N LEU A 106 -13.44 14.54 4.01
CA LEU A 106 -12.70 13.39 3.49
C LEU A 106 -11.31 13.80 3.00
N THR A 107 -11.18 14.93 2.29
CA THR A 107 -9.88 15.50 1.88
C THR A 107 -8.99 15.78 3.08
N ALA A 108 -9.52 16.49 4.09
CA ALA A 108 -8.77 16.81 5.30
C ALA A 108 -8.37 15.54 6.09
N PHE A 109 -9.22 14.51 6.09
CA PHE A 109 -8.93 13.23 6.70
C PHE A 109 -7.78 12.50 6.00
N ILE A 110 -7.82 12.43 4.67
CA ILE A 110 -6.76 11.85 3.83
C ILE A 110 -5.42 12.52 4.11
N ASP A 111 -5.38 13.85 4.12
CA ASP A 111 -4.17 14.63 4.39
C ASP A 111 -3.65 14.39 5.82
N LYS A 112 -4.55 14.48 6.81
CA LYS A 112 -4.21 14.35 8.24
C LYS A 112 -3.58 13.00 8.58
N PHE A 113 -4.10 11.92 7.99
CA PHE A 113 -3.59 10.56 8.24
C PHE A 113 -2.58 10.09 7.18
N SER A 114 -2.24 10.95 6.21
CA SER A 114 -1.36 10.65 5.08
C SER A 114 -1.77 9.35 4.39
N LEU A 115 -3.07 9.25 4.06
CA LEU A 115 -3.63 8.10 3.38
C LEU A 115 -3.13 8.05 1.94
N ARG A 116 -3.18 6.86 1.37
CA ARG A 116 -2.62 6.55 0.04
C ARG A 116 -3.39 7.15 -1.14
N TYR A 117 -4.43 7.95 -0.91
CA TYR A 117 -5.36 8.41 -1.95
C TYR A 117 -5.25 9.91 -2.21
N ASP A 118 -5.64 10.29 -3.41
CA ASP A 118 -5.95 11.66 -3.83
C ASP A 118 -7.43 11.71 -4.18
N LEU A 119 -8.16 12.65 -3.58
CA LEU A 119 -9.61 12.77 -3.77
C LEU A 119 -9.93 13.68 -4.96
N ARG A 120 -10.64 13.15 -5.95
CA ARG A 120 -11.05 13.85 -7.18
C ARG A 120 -12.55 14.08 -7.18
N ARG A 121 -12.99 15.16 -7.81
CA ARG A 121 -14.42 15.48 -7.94
C ARG A 121 -15.11 14.51 -8.94
N PRO A 122 -16.38 14.13 -8.70
CA PRO A 122 -17.22 14.55 -7.58
C PRO A 122 -16.79 13.91 -6.24
N CYS A 123 -16.48 12.61 -6.19
CA CYS A 123 -15.83 11.96 -5.04
C CYS A 123 -15.21 10.61 -5.47
N THR A 124 -14.01 10.66 -6.07
CA THR A 124 -13.26 9.48 -6.53
C THR A 124 -11.91 9.43 -5.83
N LEU A 125 -11.60 8.32 -5.18
CA LEU A 125 -10.38 8.06 -4.44
C LEU A 125 -9.35 7.38 -5.34
N CYS A 126 -8.41 8.16 -5.83
CA CYS A 126 -7.35 7.67 -6.72
C CYS A 126 -6.10 7.27 -5.91
N PRO A 127 -5.60 6.03 -6.00
CA PRO A 127 -4.32 5.67 -5.38
C PRO A 127 -3.19 6.57 -5.91
N THR A 128 -2.37 7.07 -4.99
CA THR A 128 -1.19 7.86 -5.31
C THR A 128 0.02 6.95 -5.54
N LEU A 129 0.96 7.40 -6.38
CA LEU A 129 2.20 6.64 -6.60
C LEU A 129 3.00 6.38 -5.30
N PRO A 130 3.21 7.38 -4.40
CA PRO A 130 3.83 7.12 -3.10
C PRO A 130 3.06 6.09 -2.27
N GLY A 131 1.73 6.13 -2.30
CA GLY A 131 0.86 5.17 -1.63
C GLY A 131 1.06 3.74 -2.14
N VAL A 132 1.10 3.55 -3.46
CA VAL A 132 1.35 2.24 -4.08
C VAL A 132 2.73 1.68 -3.67
N PHE A 133 3.78 2.51 -3.66
CA PHE A 133 5.10 2.08 -3.19
C PHE A 133 5.11 1.74 -1.70
N ALA A 134 4.41 2.51 -0.86
CA ALA A 134 4.30 2.23 0.56
C ALA A 134 3.62 0.88 0.82
N SER A 135 2.55 0.58 0.08
CA SER A 135 1.86 -0.71 0.14
C SER A 135 2.73 -1.85 -0.33
N LEU A 136 3.44 -1.70 -1.45
CA LEU A 136 4.39 -2.71 -1.94
C LEU A 136 5.45 -3.07 -0.88
N VAL A 137 6.04 -2.06 -0.24
CA VAL A 137 7.05 -2.28 0.81
C VAL A 137 6.45 -2.92 2.05
N ARG A 138 5.24 -2.52 2.45
CA ARG A 138 4.52 -3.14 3.57
C ARG A 138 4.23 -4.61 3.28
N ASP A 139 3.69 -4.93 2.12
CA ASP A 139 3.29 -6.28 1.77
C ASP A 139 4.53 -7.18 1.63
N LEU A 140 5.64 -6.62 1.13
CA LEU A 140 6.94 -7.28 1.16
C LEU A 140 7.43 -7.59 2.58
N ARG A 141 7.22 -6.69 3.57
CA ARG A 141 7.54 -6.97 4.98
C ARG A 141 6.70 -8.11 5.52
N VAL A 142 5.39 -8.11 5.22
CA VAL A 142 4.48 -9.16 5.66
C VAL A 142 4.90 -10.50 5.08
N LEU A 143 5.18 -10.54 3.78
CA LEU A 143 5.68 -11.74 3.10
C LEU A 143 6.99 -12.23 3.70
N ALA A 144 7.98 -11.34 3.86
CA ALA A 144 9.27 -11.69 4.44
C ALA A 144 9.12 -12.20 5.89
N GLY A 145 8.20 -11.63 6.66
CA GLY A 145 7.90 -12.03 8.04
C GLY A 145 7.36 -13.46 8.20
N GLN A 146 6.94 -14.10 7.11
CA GLN A 146 6.46 -15.50 7.13
C GLN A 146 7.60 -16.52 7.14
N ASP A 147 8.82 -16.11 6.81
CA ASP A 147 10.02 -16.95 6.79
C ASP A 147 11.14 -16.32 7.62
N ALA A 148 11.73 -17.08 8.54
CA ALA A 148 12.72 -16.54 9.48
C ALA A 148 13.99 -16.01 8.78
N HIS A 149 14.37 -16.59 7.64
CA HIS A 149 15.53 -16.13 6.88
C HIS A 149 15.22 -14.85 6.10
N LEU A 150 14.06 -14.78 5.44
CA LEU A 150 13.60 -13.56 4.75
C LEU A 150 13.38 -12.40 5.71
N ASP A 151 12.77 -12.63 6.87
CA ASP A 151 12.58 -11.63 7.91
C ASP A 151 13.91 -11.03 8.38
N ALA A 152 14.94 -11.87 8.58
CA ALA A 152 16.27 -11.41 8.93
C ALA A 152 16.88 -10.53 7.81
N LEU A 153 16.79 -10.94 6.55
CA LEU A 153 17.30 -10.17 5.41
C LEU A 153 16.56 -8.83 5.24
N MET A 154 15.24 -8.83 5.44
CA MET A 154 14.43 -7.61 5.38
C MET A 154 14.85 -6.62 6.46
N LYS A 155 15.03 -7.10 7.71
CA LYS A 155 15.54 -6.28 8.82
C LYS A 155 16.95 -5.76 8.56
N GLU A 156 17.83 -6.57 7.98
CA GLU A 156 19.18 -6.13 7.61
C GLU A 156 19.15 -5.01 6.56
N PHE A 157 18.31 -5.13 5.53
CA PHE A 157 18.12 -4.07 4.54
C PHE A 157 17.60 -2.78 5.19
N GLU A 158 16.58 -2.87 6.03
CA GLU A 158 16.03 -1.69 6.72
C GLU A 158 17.00 -1.04 7.70
N ASN A 159 17.82 -1.85 8.37
CA ASN A 159 18.90 -1.35 9.22
C ASN A 159 19.92 -0.59 8.37
N ALA A 160 20.32 -1.13 7.21
CA ALA A 160 21.25 -0.46 6.31
C ALA A 160 20.68 0.87 5.77
N VAL A 161 19.38 0.94 5.48
CA VAL A 161 18.70 2.21 5.13
C VAL A 161 18.74 3.19 6.29
N ARG A 162 18.50 2.74 7.53
CA ARG A 162 18.57 3.59 8.73
C ARG A 162 19.98 4.12 9.01
N ASP A 163 21.01 3.31 8.78
CA ASP A 163 22.42 3.71 8.97
C ASP A 163 22.79 4.92 8.09
N LEU A 164 22.20 5.03 6.90
CA LEU A 164 22.44 6.15 5.98
C LEU A 164 22.03 7.51 6.56
N ARG A 165 21.13 7.54 7.55
CA ARG A 165 20.80 8.79 8.27
C ARG A 165 22.04 9.40 8.95
N HIS A 166 22.96 8.55 9.41
CA HIS A 166 24.14 8.97 10.17
C HIS A 166 25.40 8.99 9.30
N ASP A 167 25.49 8.12 8.30
CA ASP A 167 26.66 7.99 7.43
C ASP A 167 26.23 7.65 6.00
N CYS A 168 26.29 8.64 5.12
CA CYS A 168 26.03 8.51 3.67
C CYS A 168 27.31 8.22 2.87
N SER A 169 28.36 7.63 3.47
CA SER A 169 29.58 7.29 2.75
C SER A 169 29.34 6.25 1.64
N ASP A 170 30.23 6.27 0.64
CA ASP A 170 30.27 5.32 -0.46
C ASP A 170 30.19 3.86 0.05
N GLY A 171 30.88 3.52 1.14
CA GLY A 171 30.82 2.19 1.77
C GLY A 171 29.44 1.82 2.35
N ARG A 172 28.75 2.76 2.99
CA ARG A 172 27.40 2.53 3.54
C ARG A 172 26.35 2.41 2.46
N ILE A 173 26.45 3.22 1.41
CA ILE A 173 25.57 3.14 0.25
C ILE A 173 25.70 1.78 -0.43
N LYS A 174 26.93 1.30 -0.67
CA LYS A 174 27.18 -0.04 -1.22
C LYS A 174 26.58 -1.14 -0.35
N THR A 175 26.74 -1.04 0.96
CA THR A 175 26.17 -2.00 1.92
C THR A 175 24.64 -2.03 1.81
N CYS A 176 23.98 -0.87 1.72
CA CYS A 176 22.53 -0.80 1.54
C CYS A 176 22.07 -1.53 0.27
N ILE A 177 22.71 -1.23 -0.87
CA ILE A 177 22.42 -1.90 -2.16
C ILE A 177 22.67 -3.41 -2.07
N GLN A 178 23.78 -3.82 -1.44
CA GLN A 178 24.11 -5.22 -1.24
C GLN A 178 23.01 -5.95 -0.45
N LYS A 179 22.54 -5.37 0.65
CA LYS A 179 21.49 -5.98 1.48
C LYS A 179 20.17 -6.11 0.71
N GLN A 180 19.82 -5.13 -0.11
CA GLN A 180 18.64 -5.23 -0.96
C GLN A 180 18.76 -6.35 -2.01
N VAL A 181 19.91 -6.48 -2.68
CA VAL A 181 20.14 -7.56 -3.65
C VAL A 181 20.06 -8.93 -2.98
N ASN A 182 20.64 -9.08 -1.79
CA ASN A 182 20.55 -10.34 -1.03
C ASN A 182 19.10 -10.70 -0.68
N LEU A 183 18.30 -9.73 -0.26
CA LEU A 183 16.87 -9.93 0.00
C LEU A 183 16.14 -10.39 -1.26
N LEU A 184 16.37 -9.76 -2.40
CA LEU A 184 15.73 -10.13 -3.67
C LEU A 184 16.14 -11.51 -4.17
N GLU A 185 17.41 -11.90 -4.00
CA GLU A 185 17.84 -13.27 -4.30
C GLU A 185 17.09 -14.29 -3.44
N ALA A 186 16.95 -14.02 -2.14
CA ALA A 186 16.24 -14.91 -1.24
C ALA A 186 14.75 -15.01 -1.59
N ILE A 187 14.08 -13.88 -1.90
CA ILE A 187 12.70 -13.87 -2.37
C ILE A 187 12.56 -14.69 -3.65
N GLY A 188 13.40 -14.43 -4.65
CA GLY A 188 13.32 -15.11 -5.94
C GLY A 188 13.54 -16.62 -5.85
N ARG A 189 14.33 -17.10 -4.88
CA ARG A 189 14.51 -18.54 -4.61
C ARG A 189 13.26 -19.22 -4.05
N THR A 190 12.30 -18.46 -3.53
CA THR A 190 11.02 -19.04 -3.07
C THR A 190 10.08 -19.38 -4.23
N ALA A 191 10.34 -18.84 -5.43
CA ALA A 191 9.49 -19.09 -6.59
C ALA A 191 9.58 -20.57 -7.04
N PRO A 192 8.45 -21.22 -7.36
CA PRO A 192 8.44 -22.62 -7.80
C PRO A 192 9.33 -22.86 -9.02
N GLY A 193 10.16 -23.90 -8.97
CA GLY A 193 11.04 -24.29 -10.08
C GLY A 193 12.37 -23.53 -10.16
N VAL A 194 12.60 -22.54 -9.29
CA VAL A 194 13.89 -21.83 -9.20
C VAL A 194 14.93 -22.67 -8.45
N THR A 195 16.08 -22.89 -9.07
CA THR A 195 17.26 -23.58 -8.51
C THR A 195 18.52 -22.72 -8.50
N GLY A 196 18.48 -21.59 -9.21
CA GLY A 196 19.58 -20.64 -9.28
C GLY A 196 19.81 -19.95 -7.93
N THR A 197 21.08 -19.76 -7.59
CA THR A 197 21.48 -19.07 -6.35
C THR A 197 21.77 -17.59 -6.56
N THR A 198 21.95 -17.14 -7.80
CA THR A 198 22.21 -15.73 -8.13
C THR A 198 20.99 -15.06 -8.72
N LEU A 199 20.82 -13.76 -8.49
CA LEU A 199 19.66 -13.03 -9.03
C LEU A 199 19.58 -13.13 -10.55
N GLY A 200 20.73 -13.08 -11.23
CA GLY A 200 20.81 -13.26 -12.67
C GLY A 200 20.34 -14.64 -13.15
N ALA A 201 20.67 -15.72 -12.43
CA ALA A 201 20.19 -17.06 -12.75
C ALA A 201 18.69 -17.22 -12.44
N ILE A 202 18.24 -16.66 -11.32
CA ILE A 202 16.82 -16.62 -10.92
C ILE A 202 15.99 -15.94 -12.01
N CYS A 203 16.45 -14.79 -12.54
CA CYS A 203 15.75 -14.08 -13.61
C CYS A 203 15.51 -14.96 -14.86
N ASN A 204 16.40 -15.92 -15.16
CA ASN A 204 16.22 -16.83 -16.30
C ASN A 204 15.27 -18.00 -16.00
N GLN A 205 14.89 -18.21 -14.74
CA GLN A 205 14.04 -19.33 -14.29
C GLN A 205 12.64 -18.87 -13.89
N VAL A 206 12.50 -17.61 -13.44
CA VAL A 206 11.21 -16.99 -13.15
C VAL A 206 10.45 -16.73 -14.45
N GLY A 207 9.22 -17.22 -14.54
CA GLY A 207 8.37 -17.16 -15.74
C GLY A 207 7.36 -16.00 -15.78
N THR A 208 7.50 -14.99 -14.92
CA THR A 208 6.52 -13.89 -14.73
C THR A 208 6.83 -12.62 -15.53
N TRP A 209 7.95 -12.60 -16.26
CA TRP A 209 8.36 -11.43 -17.03
C TRP A 209 7.41 -11.17 -18.21
N PRO A 210 6.87 -9.94 -18.37
CA PRO A 210 6.00 -9.64 -19.50
C PRO A 210 6.80 -9.39 -20.79
N HIS A 211 8.10 -9.15 -20.69
CA HIS A 211 8.98 -8.93 -21.84
C HIS A 211 10.46 -9.20 -21.48
N GLU A 212 11.23 -9.73 -22.43
CA GLU A 212 12.65 -10.06 -22.27
C GLU A 212 13.50 -8.86 -21.83
N LYS A 213 13.18 -7.65 -22.29
CA LYS A 213 13.92 -6.43 -21.91
C LYS A 213 13.75 -6.02 -20.45
N LEU A 214 12.64 -6.36 -19.81
CA LEU A 214 12.50 -6.12 -18.36
C LEU A 214 13.35 -7.13 -17.57
N LYS A 215 13.39 -8.39 -18.03
CA LYS A 215 14.29 -9.41 -17.48
C LYS A 215 15.75 -9.00 -17.63
N ASP A 216 16.15 -8.56 -18.82
CA ASP A 216 17.52 -8.08 -19.08
C ASP A 216 17.86 -6.86 -18.23
N ALA A 217 16.96 -5.89 -18.09
CA ALA A 217 17.17 -4.73 -17.23
C ALA A 217 17.45 -5.13 -15.78
N MET A 218 16.69 -6.08 -15.23
CA MET A 218 16.93 -6.60 -13.88
C MET A 218 18.30 -7.28 -13.76
N LYS A 219 18.70 -8.04 -14.78
CA LYS A 219 20.01 -8.69 -14.84
C LYS A 219 21.15 -7.70 -14.96
N ASP A 220 20.96 -6.60 -15.68
CA ASP A 220 21.96 -5.52 -15.80
C ASP A 220 22.13 -4.76 -14.48
N LEU A 221 21.03 -4.50 -13.75
CA LEU A 221 21.09 -3.94 -12.40
C LEU A 221 21.82 -4.87 -11.42
N TYR A 222 21.58 -6.18 -11.53
CA TYR A 222 22.34 -7.18 -10.79
C TYR A 222 23.82 -7.20 -11.19
N GLY A 223 24.12 -7.07 -12.49
CA GLY A 223 25.46 -6.95 -13.05
C GLY A 223 26.21 -5.75 -12.45
N PHE A 224 25.56 -4.60 -12.33
CA PHE A 224 26.12 -3.44 -11.63
C PHE A 224 26.53 -3.77 -10.18
N ALA A 225 25.65 -4.44 -9.40
CA ALA A 225 25.97 -4.84 -8.03
C ALA A 225 27.12 -5.86 -7.94
N CYS A 226 27.38 -6.61 -9.02
CA CYS A 226 28.47 -7.56 -9.11
C CYS A 226 29.80 -6.90 -9.51
N ASP A 227 29.76 -6.09 -10.57
CA ASP A 227 30.94 -5.54 -11.22
C ASP A 227 31.48 -4.29 -10.52
N TYR A 228 30.60 -3.52 -9.89
CA TYR A 228 31.01 -2.33 -9.16
C TYR A 228 31.80 -2.70 -7.89
N PRO A 229 32.99 -2.10 -7.65
CA PRO A 229 33.86 -2.46 -6.54
C PRO A 229 33.22 -2.27 -5.15
N GLY A 230 33.16 -3.37 -4.39
CA GLY A 230 32.78 -3.37 -2.99
C GLY A 230 31.28 -3.33 -2.71
N ILE A 231 30.41 -3.57 -3.70
CA ILE A 231 28.98 -3.82 -3.43
C ILE A 231 28.79 -5.25 -2.94
N ARG A 232 29.00 -6.26 -3.80
CA ARG A 232 28.85 -7.68 -3.39
C ARG A 232 30.17 -8.40 -3.13
N HIS A 233 31.18 -8.08 -3.92
CA HIS A 233 32.51 -8.68 -3.89
C HIS A 233 33.54 -7.63 -4.35
N GLY A 234 34.81 -8.02 -4.50
CA GLY A 234 35.90 -7.11 -4.88
C GLY A 234 35.60 -6.29 -6.15
N GLY A 235 34.80 -6.82 -7.08
CA GLY A 235 34.39 -6.15 -8.32
C GLY A 235 35.56 -5.89 -9.26
N THR A 236 35.33 -5.05 -10.26
CA THR A 236 36.35 -4.63 -11.23
C THR A 236 36.58 -3.12 -11.11
N PRO A 237 37.70 -2.65 -10.52
CA PRO A 237 37.95 -1.22 -10.31
C PRO A 237 37.79 -0.35 -11.55
N ALA A 238 38.16 -0.87 -12.73
CA ALA A 238 38.02 -0.16 -14.01
C ALA A 238 36.56 0.08 -14.44
N ASN A 239 35.58 -0.64 -13.87
CA ASN A 239 34.17 -0.47 -14.19
C ASN A 239 33.52 0.67 -13.40
N ALA A 240 34.17 1.19 -12.36
CA ALA A 240 33.67 2.32 -11.60
C ALA A 240 33.95 3.65 -12.32
N LEU A 241 32.91 4.29 -12.84
CA LEU A 241 33.03 5.61 -13.48
C LEU A 241 33.18 6.75 -12.45
N ARG A 242 32.62 6.56 -11.25
CA ARG A 242 32.67 7.48 -10.10
C ARG A 242 32.26 6.71 -8.84
N ALA A 243 32.51 7.29 -7.67
CA ALA A 243 31.94 6.82 -6.40
C ALA A 243 30.40 6.83 -6.44
N VAL A 244 29.77 5.90 -5.70
CA VAL A 244 28.31 5.91 -5.54
C VAL A 244 27.91 6.98 -4.53
N ASP A 245 26.78 7.62 -4.80
CA ASP A 245 26.20 8.64 -3.96
C ASP A 245 24.69 8.39 -3.76
N MET A 246 24.01 9.27 -3.03
CA MET A 246 22.63 9.03 -2.60
C MET A 246 21.62 8.89 -3.75
N ARG A 247 21.87 9.50 -4.91
CA ARG A 247 20.98 9.32 -6.08
C ARG A 247 21.02 7.88 -6.59
N ASP A 248 22.18 7.20 -6.52
CA ASP A 248 22.31 5.81 -6.95
C ASP A 248 21.59 4.89 -5.97
N MET A 249 21.73 5.15 -4.67
CA MET A 249 21.01 4.43 -3.62
C MET A 249 19.49 4.51 -3.83
N VAL A 250 18.97 5.72 -4.03
CA VAL A 250 17.53 5.94 -4.25
C VAL A 250 17.06 5.26 -5.54
N ALA A 251 17.78 5.43 -6.65
CA ALA A 251 17.42 4.82 -7.92
C ALA A 251 17.43 3.29 -7.86
N MET A 252 18.50 2.69 -7.32
CA MET A 252 18.59 1.25 -7.13
C MET A 252 17.46 0.75 -6.23
N SER A 253 17.17 1.45 -5.12
CA SER A 253 16.12 1.05 -4.20
C SER A 253 14.74 0.99 -4.86
N ILE A 254 14.40 2.04 -5.63
CA ILE A 254 13.12 2.13 -6.35
C ILE A 254 13.02 1.06 -7.44
N LEU A 255 14.05 0.92 -8.28
CA LEU A 255 14.04 -0.04 -9.38
C LEU A 255 13.95 -1.48 -8.86
N LEU A 256 14.79 -1.83 -7.89
CA LEU A 256 14.82 -3.16 -7.29
C LEU A 256 13.52 -3.48 -6.55
N ALA A 257 12.94 -2.53 -5.81
CA ALA A 257 11.63 -2.70 -5.21
C ALA A 257 10.54 -2.92 -6.29
N GLY A 258 10.56 -2.12 -7.36
CA GLY A 258 9.63 -2.23 -8.48
C GLY A 258 9.68 -3.56 -9.25
N PHE A 259 10.81 -4.28 -9.21
CA PHE A 259 10.94 -5.61 -9.81
C PHE A 259 10.51 -6.76 -8.89
N THR A 260 10.29 -6.50 -7.60
CA THR A 260 9.88 -7.52 -6.62
C THR A 260 8.65 -8.33 -7.03
N PRO A 261 7.56 -7.72 -7.58
CA PRO A 261 6.38 -8.49 -7.99
C PRO A 261 6.68 -9.61 -9.00
N TYR A 262 7.63 -9.39 -9.92
CA TYR A 262 8.05 -10.44 -10.84
C TYR A 262 8.78 -11.58 -10.11
N LEU A 263 9.63 -11.24 -9.14
CA LEU A 263 10.47 -12.21 -8.42
C LEU A 263 9.70 -13.03 -7.37
N SER A 264 8.66 -12.47 -6.78
CA SER A 264 7.86 -13.11 -5.73
C SER A 264 6.89 -14.18 -6.25
N GLY A 265 6.90 -14.47 -7.56
CA GLY A 265 5.87 -15.33 -8.16
C GLY A 265 4.48 -14.75 -7.92
N ASN A 266 3.58 -15.54 -7.35
CA ASN A 266 2.22 -15.11 -7.00
C ASN A 266 2.08 -14.69 -5.51
N ALA A 267 3.20 -14.54 -4.78
CA ALA A 267 3.15 -14.24 -3.35
C ALA A 267 2.87 -12.75 -3.04
N LEU A 268 3.17 -11.85 -3.98
CA LEU A 268 2.71 -10.47 -3.95
C LEU A 268 1.66 -10.28 -5.04
N ASP A 269 0.46 -9.90 -4.64
CA ASP A 269 -0.62 -9.59 -5.57
C ASP A 269 -0.58 -8.11 -5.96
N ALA A 270 -0.29 -7.83 -7.24
CA ALA A 270 -0.21 -6.47 -7.76
C ALA A 270 -1.57 -5.73 -7.75
N ASP A 271 -2.69 -6.45 -7.83
CA ASP A 271 -4.03 -5.85 -7.71
C ASP A 271 -4.27 -5.36 -6.29
N VAL A 272 -3.88 -6.15 -5.28
CA VAL A 272 -3.92 -5.77 -3.86
C VAL A 272 -2.99 -4.59 -3.58
N VAL A 273 -1.76 -4.62 -4.11
CA VAL A 273 -0.81 -3.51 -3.96
C VAL A 273 -1.37 -2.22 -4.56
N TYR A 274 -2.05 -2.27 -5.71
CA TYR A 274 -2.63 -1.09 -6.36
C TYR A 274 -3.93 -0.61 -5.70
N ARG A 275 -4.88 -1.52 -5.46
CA ARG A 275 -6.25 -1.20 -5.01
C ARG A 275 -6.44 -1.16 -3.49
N GLY A 276 -5.49 -1.69 -2.72
CA GLY A 276 -5.69 -1.98 -1.29
C GLY A 276 -6.26 -3.40 -1.09
N GLY A 277 -5.87 -4.03 0.02
CA GLY A 277 -6.27 -5.39 0.40
C GLY A 277 -7.48 -5.46 1.32
#